data_AF-A0A2T6GF19-F1
#
_entry.id   AF-A0A2T6GF19-F1
#
_cell.length_a   1.000
_cell.length_b   1.000
_cell.length_c   1.000
_cell.angle_alpha   90.00
_cell.angle_beta   90.00
_cell.angle_gamma   90.00
#
_symmetry.space_group_name_H-M   'P 1'
#
loop_
_entity.id
_entity.type
_entity.pdbx_description
1 polymer ?
#
loop_
_entity_poly.entity_id
_entity_poly.type
_entity_poly.pdbx_seq_one_letter_code
_entity_poly.pdbx_strand_id
1 'polypeptide(L)'
;MNLFLTLVTLALGVITLVSAVIYLSRRAKYRMNLQDLRLHGKPHRTITQAERDELAKQTASLQRIQGSGGISYEPISDSVYLISGGTASDGLELQALSIKHVSIAGIPVEFPYPMASFLAESNQAEVVIAKTFAVVIGLNGHRLAL
;
A
#
# COMPACT_ATOMS: atom_id res chain seq x y z
N MET A 1 1.80 33.86 -35.74
CA MET A 1 1.16 33.40 -34.49
C MET A 1 0.90 31.91 -34.62
N ASN A 2 1.88 31.03 -34.34
CA ASN A 2 1.72 29.55 -34.36
C ASN A 2 2.93 28.82 -33.74
N LEU A 3 4.16 29.36 -33.88
CA LEU A 3 5.38 28.72 -33.36
C LEU A 3 5.38 28.56 -31.83
N PHE A 4 4.92 29.60 -31.11
CA PHE A 4 4.83 29.59 -29.65
C PHE A 4 3.81 28.55 -29.15
N LEU A 5 2.64 28.48 -29.78
CA LEU A 5 1.62 27.48 -29.46
C LEU A 5 2.13 26.05 -29.73
N THR A 6 2.81 25.81 -30.84
CA THR A 6 3.39 24.48 -31.12
C THR A 6 4.46 24.07 -30.11
N LEU A 7 5.32 25.00 -29.67
CA LEU A 7 6.33 24.76 -28.64
C LEU A 7 5.70 24.44 -27.28
N VAL A 8 4.68 25.20 -26.87
CA VAL A 8 3.94 24.97 -25.62
C VAL A 8 3.23 23.61 -25.64
N THR A 9 2.58 23.27 -26.74
CA THR A 9 1.86 21.98 -26.87
C THR A 9 2.84 20.80 -26.86
N LEU A 10 4.00 20.94 -27.49
CA LEU A 10 5.06 19.92 -27.48
C LEU A 10 5.63 19.73 -26.06
N ALA A 11 5.91 20.83 -25.35
CA ALA A 11 6.41 20.78 -23.98
C ALA A 11 5.41 20.09 -23.03
N LEU A 12 4.12 20.46 -23.10
CA LEU A 12 3.06 19.80 -22.35
C LEU A 12 2.94 18.31 -22.69
N GLY A 13 3.03 17.97 -23.97
CA GLY A 13 3.03 16.57 -24.43
C GLY A 13 4.18 15.76 -23.83
N VAL A 14 5.40 16.29 -23.83
CA VAL A 14 6.56 15.61 -23.24
C VAL A 14 6.40 15.46 -21.73
N ILE A 15 5.95 16.49 -21.01
CA ILE A 15 5.74 16.43 -19.55
C ILE A 15 4.68 15.37 -19.18
N THR A 16 3.58 15.32 -19.93
CA THR A 16 2.52 14.32 -19.70
C THR A 16 3.00 12.90 -19.97
N LEU A 17 3.78 12.69 -21.03
CA LEU A 17 4.34 11.39 -21.37
C LEU A 17 5.34 10.91 -20.30
N VAL A 18 6.26 11.78 -19.86
CA VAL A 18 7.23 11.45 -18.80
C VAL A 18 6.51 11.11 -17.50
N SER A 19 5.51 11.90 -17.11
CA SER A 19 4.70 11.65 -15.91
C SER A 19 3.96 10.32 -15.99
N ALA A 20 3.37 10.01 -17.15
CA ALA A 20 2.68 8.74 -17.39
C ALA A 20 3.62 7.54 -17.28
N VAL A 21 4.84 7.63 -17.85
CA VAL A 21 5.85 6.57 -17.78
C VAL A 21 6.32 6.35 -16.33
N ILE A 22 6.58 7.42 -15.57
CA ILE A 22 6.97 7.32 -14.16
C ILE A 22 5.85 6.65 -13.34
N TYR A 23 4.60 7.05 -13.57
CA TYR A 23 3.44 6.47 -12.88
C TYR A 23 3.27 4.98 -13.19
N LEU A 24 3.33 4.60 -14.47
CA LEU A 24 3.24 3.21 -14.91
C LEU A 24 4.39 2.37 -14.36
N SER A 25 5.61 2.91 -14.37
CA SER A 25 6.80 2.23 -13.84
C SER A 25 6.69 1.96 -12.34
N ARG A 26 6.23 2.94 -11.54
CA ARG A 26 5.99 2.76 -10.10
C ARG A 26 4.91 1.72 -9.84
N ARG A 27 3.80 1.78 -10.58
CA ARG A 27 2.69 0.82 -10.43
C ARG A 27 3.13 -0.61 -10.78
N ALA A 28 3.97 -0.77 -11.80
CA ALA A 28 4.57 -2.06 -12.13
C ALA A 28 5.49 -2.55 -11.00
N LYS A 29 6.37 -1.68 -10.48
CA LYS A 29 7.28 -2.01 -9.38
C LYS A 29 6.55 -2.47 -8.12
N TYR A 30 5.45 -1.81 -7.73
CA TYR A 30 4.64 -2.24 -6.58
C TYR A 30 4.03 -3.63 -6.76
N ARG A 31 3.52 -3.93 -7.97
CA ARG A 31 2.98 -5.26 -8.27
C ARG A 31 4.08 -6.32 -8.24
N MET A 32 5.25 -6.02 -8.81
CA MET A 32 6.39 -6.93 -8.82
C MET A 32 6.89 -7.20 -7.40
N ASN A 33 7.06 -6.18 -6.55
CA ASN A 33 7.52 -6.35 -5.18
C ASN A 33 6.53 -7.14 -4.32
N LEU A 34 5.22 -6.91 -4.48
CA LEU A 34 4.19 -7.69 -3.78
C LEU A 34 4.17 -9.15 -4.25
N GLN A 35 4.32 -9.37 -5.55
CA GLN A 35 4.39 -10.70 -6.14
C GLN A 35 5.67 -11.43 -5.71
N ASP A 36 6.79 -10.72 -5.64
CA ASP A 36 8.06 -11.24 -5.15
C ASP A 36 7.96 -11.66 -3.68
N LEU A 37 7.35 -10.83 -2.83
CA LEU A 37 7.06 -11.22 -1.44
C LEU A 37 6.16 -12.46 -1.37
N ARG A 38 5.18 -12.57 -2.27
CA ARG A 38 4.26 -13.73 -2.30
C ARG A 38 4.93 -15.02 -2.78
N LEU A 39 5.85 -14.94 -3.74
CA LEU A 39 6.48 -16.10 -4.38
C LEU A 39 7.79 -16.54 -3.71
N HIS A 40 8.59 -15.57 -3.27
CA HIS A 40 9.94 -15.79 -2.72
C HIS A 40 10.05 -15.41 -1.25
N GLY A 41 9.06 -14.71 -0.69
CA GLY A 41 9.04 -14.37 0.72
C GLY A 41 8.97 -15.63 1.59
N LYS A 42 9.81 -15.67 2.63
CA LYS A 42 9.76 -16.71 3.64
C LYS A 42 8.73 -16.31 4.70
N PRO A 43 7.68 -17.11 4.94
CA PRO A 43 6.75 -16.85 6.04
C PRO A 43 7.51 -16.81 7.36
N HIS A 44 7.33 -15.72 8.10
CA HIS A 44 7.90 -15.57 9.44
C HIS A 44 7.10 -16.36 10.48
N ARG A 45 5.77 -16.30 10.38
CA ARG A 45 4.83 -17.04 11.24
C ARG A 45 3.47 -17.18 10.54
N THR A 46 2.54 -17.86 11.20
CA THR A 46 1.13 -17.91 10.79
C THR A 46 0.33 -16.84 11.53
N ILE A 47 -0.66 -16.26 10.87
CA ILE A 47 -1.59 -15.31 11.50
C ILE A 47 -2.50 -16.04 12.49
N THR A 48 -2.65 -15.47 13.68
CA THR A 48 -3.48 -16.03 14.75
C THR A 48 -4.97 -15.78 14.48
N GLN A 49 -5.85 -16.58 15.09
CA GLN A 49 -7.29 -16.39 14.93
C GLN A 49 -7.76 -15.03 15.46
N ALA A 50 -7.21 -14.57 16.59
CA ALA A 50 -7.52 -13.27 17.17
C ALA A 50 -7.20 -12.11 16.21
N GLU A 51 -6.03 -12.15 15.56
CA GLU A 51 -5.64 -11.16 14.56
C GLU A 51 -6.57 -11.17 13.34
N ARG A 52 -6.99 -12.36 12.87
CA ARG A 52 -7.95 -12.46 11.76
C ARG A 52 -9.30 -11.89 12.12
N ASP A 53 -9.81 -12.22 13.29
CA ASP A 53 -11.12 -11.75 13.74
C ASP A 53 -11.12 -10.21 13.83
N GLU A 54 -10.01 -9.61 14.26
CA GLU A 54 -9.85 -8.16 14.28
C GLU A 54 -9.80 -7.54 12.87
N LEU A 55 -9.05 -8.15 11.93
CA LEU A 55 -9.05 -7.73 10.53
C LEU A 55 -10.44 -7.87 9.88
N ALA A 56 -11.20 -8.91 10.22
CA ALA A 56 -12.56 -9.12 9.75
C ALA A 56 -13.52 -8.04 10.28
N LYS A 57 -13.44 -7.69 11.57
CA LYS A 57 -14.21 -6.58 12.15
C LYS A 57 -13.93 -5.24 11.47
N GLN A 58 -12.66 -4.97 11.17
CA GLN A 58 -12.27 -3.73 10.48
C GLN A 58 -12.74 -3.74 9.02
N THR A 59 -12.61 -4.87 8.32
CA THR A 59 -13.14 -5.04 6.96
C THR A 59 -14.65 -4.82 6.92
N ALA A 60 -15.40 -5.41 7.85
CA ALA A 60 -16.85 -5.20 7.95
C ALA A 60 -17.20 -3.72 8.22
N SER A 61 -16.39 -3.04 9.02
CA SER A 61 -16.56 -1.60 9.30
C SER A 61 -16.29 -0.74 8.07
N LEU A 62 -15.23 -1.02 7.32
CA LEU A 62 -14.92 -0.32 6.07
C LEU A 62 -15.98 -0.56 4.99
N GLN A 63 -16.47 -1.80 4.85
CA GLN A 63 -17.53 -2.13 3.91
C GLN A 63 -18.87 -1.46 4.24
N ARG A 64 -19.18 -1.20 5.53
CA ARG A 64 -20.35 -0.38 5.89
C ARG A 64 -20.22 1.08 5.42
N ILE A 65 -19.01 1.64 5.44
CA ILE A 65 -18.76 3.03 5.09
C ILE A 65 -18.64 3.20 3.56
N GLN A 66 -17.93 2.29 2.89
CA GLN A 66 -17.56 2.40 1.47
C GLN A 66 -18.43 1.52 0.53
N GLY A 67 -19.29 0.65 1.08
CA GLY A 67 -20.06 -0.33 0.31
C GLY A 67 -19.28 -1.61 -0.01
N SER A 68 -19.91 -2.55 -0.74
CA SER A 68 -19.35 -3.89 -1.03
C SER A 68 -18.11 -3.87 -1.94
N GLY A 69 -17.81 -2.73 -2.58
CA GLY A 69 -16.60 -2.51 -3.38
C GLY A 69 -15.45 -1.87 -2.59
N GLY A 70 -15.63 -1.64 -1.29
CA GLY A 70 -14.62 -1.02 -0.42
C GLY A 70 -13.39 -1.87 -0.18
N ILE A 71 -12.39 -1.26 0.47
CA ILE A 71 -11.14 -1.93 0.85
C ILE A 71 -11.44 -3.15 1.75
N SER A 72 -10.83 -4.30 1.42
CA SER A 72 -10.90 -5.52 2.24
C SER A 72 -9.53 -5.90 2.78
N TYR A 73 -9.45 -6.09 4.09
CA TYR A 73 -8.24 -6.54 4.78
C TYR A 73 -8.17 -8.07 4.92
N GLU A 74 -9.05 -8.79 4.24
CA GLU A 74 -9.06 -10.24 4.26
C GLU A 74 -7.76 -10.81 3.65
N PRO A 75 -6.97 -11.57 4.44
CA PRO A 75 -5.73 -12.16 3.96
C PRO A 75 -6.02 -13.22 2.89
N ILE A 76 -5.20 -13.28 1.83
CA ILE A 76 -5.28 -14.36 0.82
C ILE A 76 -4.65 -15.67 1.31
N SER A 77 -3.89 -15.62 2.39
CA SER A 77 -3.18 -16.74 2.99
C SER A 77 -2.92 -16.49 4.46
N ASP A 78 -2.62 -17.57 5.16
CA ASP A 78 -2.35 -17.56 6.60
C ASP A 78 -0.94 -17.10 6.95
N SER A 79 -0.10 -16.88 5.93
CA SER A 79 1.31 -16.54 6.08
C SER A 79 1.49 -15.06 6.46
N VAL A 80 2.25 -14.84 7.53
CA VAL A 80 2.75 -13.54 7.95
C VAL A 80 4.17 -13.40 7.47
N TYR A 81 4.47 -12.28 6.82
CA TYR A 81 5.79 -11.96 6.31
C TYR A 81 6.39 -10.82 7.13
N LEU A 82 7.70 -10.90 7.37
CA LEU A 82 8.44 -9.82 8.00
C LEU A 82 9.10 -8.98 6.91
N ILE A 83 8.74 -7.70 6.83
CA ILE A 83 9.35 -6.75 5.91
C ILE A 83 10.11 -5.69 6.71
N SER A 84 11.21 -5.19 6.17
CA SER A 84 12.00 -4.15 6.83
C SER A 84 12.51 -3.13 5.83
N GLY A 85 12.40 -1.85 6.17
CA GLY A 85 12.87 -0.77 5.30
C GLY A 85 12.23 0.58 5.61
N GLY A 86 12.60 1.57 4.79
CA GLY A 86 12.04 2.91 4.87
C GLY A 86 10.59 3.00 4.41
N THR A 87 9.91 4.05 4.87
CA THR A 87 8.58 4.42 4.41
C THR A 87 8.66 5.32 3.20
N ALA A 88 7.83 5.05 2.20
CA ALA A 88 7.57 5.98 1.11
C ALA A 88 6.06 6.14 0.98
N SER A 89 5.59 7.38 1.01
CA SER A 89 4.18 7.71 0.75
C SER A 89 4.05 8.37 -0.61
N ASP A 90 3.27 7.74 -1.48
CA ASP A 90 2.87 8.29 -2.77
C ASP A 90 1.37 8.61 -2.68
N GLY A 91 1.00 9.89 -2.81
CA GLY A 91 -0.39 10.32 -2.85
C GLY A 91 -0.55 11.45 -3.85
N LEU A 92 -1.68 11.46 -4.56
CA LEU A 92 -2.12 12.69 -5.22
C LEU A 92 -2.93 13.47 -4.18
N GLU A 93 -2.40 14.61 -3.73
CA GLU A 93 -3.24 15.62 -3.07
C GLU A 93 -4.13 16.27 -4.12
N LEU A 94 -5.31 15.68 -4.33
CA LEU A 94 -6.44 16.41 -4.87
C LEU A 94 -7.19 17.00 -3.68
N GLN A 95 -7.42 18.32 -3.67
CA GLN A 95 -8.00 19.11 -2.56
C GLN A 95 -9.32 18.57 -1.98
N ALA A 96 -9.97 17.60 -2.63
CA ALA A 96 -11.21 16.97 -2.18
C ALA A 96 -11.09 15.48 -1.82
N LEU A 97 -10.00 14.79 -2.18
CA LEU A 97 -9.76 13.37 -1.87
C LEU A 97 -8.26 13.14 -1.69
N SER A 98 -7.80 13.07 -0.44
CA SER A 98 -6.44 12.64 -0.13
C SER A 98 -6.38 11.12 -0.16
N ILE A 99 -6.02 10.56 -1.31
CA ILE A 99 -5.70 9.13 -1.44
C ILE A 99 -4.18 9.00 -1.24
N LYS A 100 -3.77 8.75 0.01
CA LYS A 100 -2.37 8.54 0.37
C LYS A 100 -2.08 7.03 0.33
N HIS A 101 -1.32 6.58 -0.65
CA HIS A 101 -0.79 5.22 -0.66
C HIS A 101 0.55 5.21 0.08
N VAL A 102 0.70 4.31 1.05
CA VAL A 102 1.95 4.14 1.78
C VAL A 102 2.60 2.83 1.38
N SER A 103 3.92 2.81 1.33
CA SER A 103 4.71 1.62 1.09
C SER A 103 5.85 1.51 2.11
N ILE A 104 6.18 0.27 2.47
CA ILE A 104 7.36 -0.07 3.28
C ILE A 104 8.24 -0.97 2.42
N ALA A 105 9.52 -0.61 2.26
CA ALA A 105 10.44 -1.31 1.36
C ALA A 105 9.91 -1.45 -0.09
N GLY A 106 9.09 -0.51 -0.54
CA GLY A 106 8.45 -0.54 -1.86
C GLY A 106 7.35 -1.60 -2.01
N ILE A 107 6.83 -2.15 -0.90
CA ILE A 107 5.64 -3.00 -0.88
C ILE A 107 4.46 -2.11 -0.48
N PRO A 108 3.36 -2.05 -1.26
CA PRO A 108 2.19 -1.27 -0.89
C PRO A 108 1.56 -1.84 0.38
N VAL A 109 1.37 -0.99 1.39
CA VAL A 109 0.84 -1.38 2.70
C VAL A 109 -0.38 -0.57 3.09
N GLU A 110 -1.31 -1.22 3.78
CA GLU A 110 -2.45 -0.60 4.45
C GLU A 110 -2.35 -0.82 5.96
N PHE A 111 -2.76 0.19 6.73
CA PHE A 111 -2.67 0.20 8.19
C PHE A 111 -4.08 0.01 8.80
N PRO A 112 -4.37 -1.18 9.35
CA PRO A 112 -5.54 -1.37 10.21
C PRO A 112 -5.31 -0.62 11.52
N TYR A 113 -6.32 0.09 12.04
CA TYR A 113 -6.20 0.97 13.24
C TYR A 113 -5.17 2.11 13.03
N PRO A 114 -5.04 3.16 13.89
CA PRO A 114 -3.98 4.18 13.76
C PRO A 114 -2.54 3.65 13.96
N MET A 115 -2.18 2.46 13.45
CA MET A 115 -0.81 1.96 13.40
C MET A 115 0.15 2.87 12.64
N ALA A 116 -0.36 3.67 11.70
CA ALA A 116 0.42 4.68 10.99
C ALA A 116 1.12 5.68 11.93
N SER A 117 0.65 5.83 13.18
CA SER A 117 1.30 6.67 14.20
C SER A 117 2.63 6.10 14.72
N PHE A 118 2.90 4.81 14.52
CA PHE A 118 4.15 4.15 14.97
C PHE A 118 5.21 4.05 13.87
N LEU A 119 5.05 4.78 12.76
CA LEU A 119 6.03 4.80 11.68
C LEU A 119 7.30 5.57 12.09
N ALA A 120 8.45 4.98 11.80
CA ALA A 120 9.78 5.56 11.98
C ALA A 120 10.48 5.72 10.62
N GLU A 121 11.74 6.21 10.61
CA GLU A 121 12.55 6.28 9.39
C GLU A 121 12.90 4.89 8.83
N SER A 122 13.15 3.93 9.73
CA SER A 122 13.34 2.52 9.41
C SER A 122 12.34 1.69 10.19
N ASN A 123 11.55 0.88 9.48
CA ASN A 123 10.46 0.13 10.08
C ASN A 123 10.68 -1.37 9.92
N GLN A 124 10.25 -2.12 10.92
CA GLN A 124 10.05 -3.55 10.82
C GLN A 124 8.54 -3.81 10.94
N ALA A 125 7.95 -4.37 9.88
CA ALA A 125 6.52 -4.62 9.82
C ALA A 125 6.24 -6.11 9.61
N GLU A 126 5.34 -6.64 10.42
CA GLU A 126 4.68 -7.93 10.19
C GLU A 126 3.46 -7.66 9.31
N VAL A 127 3.43 -8.28 8.13
CA VAL A 127 2.38 -8.05 7.13
C VAL A 127 1.75 -9.35 6.67
N VAL A 128 0.46 -9.30 6.38
CA VAL A 128 -0.26 -10.35 5.65
C VAL A 128 -0.63 -9.84 4.27
N ILE A 129 -0.57 -10.73 3.28
CA ILE A 129 -0.89 -10.35 1.91
C ILE A 129 -2.42 -10.38 1.74
N ALA A 130 -2.99 -9.29 1.25
CA ALA A 130 -4.39 -9.20 0.81
C ALA A 130 -4.44 -9.16 -0.73
N LYS A 131 -5.60 -8.82 -1.32
CA LYS A 131 -5.79 -8.88 -2.78
C LYS A 131 -4.74 -8.10 -3.59
N THR A 132 -4.49 -6.83 -3.25
CA THR A 132 -3.63 -5.93 -4.06
C THR A 132 -2.58 -5.16 -3.25
N PHE A 133 -2.53 -5.39 -1.95
CA PHE A 133 -1.64 -4.73 -1.00
C PHE A 133 -1.37 -5.68 0.18
N ALA A 134 -0.42 -5.32 1.03
CA ALA A 134 -0.17 -6.01 2.28
C ALA A 134 -0.81 -5.25 3.44
N VAL A 135 -1.44 -5.96 4.37
CA VAL A 135 -2.03 -5.38 5.58
C VAL A 135 -1.03 -5.52 6.71
N VAL A 136 -0.72 -4.41 7.38
CA VAL A 136 0.20 -4.38 8.51
C VAL A 136 -0.51 -4.91 9.75
N ILE A 137 -0.07 -6.04 10.29
CA ILE A 137 -0.61 -6.61 11.54
C ILE A 137 0.31 -6.37 12.73
N GLY A 138 1.55 -5.96 12.47
CA GLY A 138 2.47 -5.47 13.49
C GLY A 138 3.48 -4.50 12.91
N LEU A 139 3.87 -3.50 13.69
CA LEU A 139 4.79 -2.45 13.29
C LEU A 139 5.68 -2.08 14.48
N ASN A 140 7.00 -2.18 14.31
CA ASN A 140 8.00 -1.75 15.29
C ASN A 140 7.75 -2.31 16.72
N GLY A 141 7.30 -3.56 16.82
CA GLY A 141 6.99 -4.23 18.09
C GLY A 141 5.55 -4.05 18.60
N HIS A 142 4.75 -3.17 17.99
CA HIS A 142 3.31 -3.05 18.26
C HIS A 142 2.51 -4.03 17.39
N ARG A 143 1.48 -4.68 17.94
CA ARG A 143 0.67 -5.69 17.24
C ARG A 143 -0.82 -5.37 17.29
N LEU A 144 -1.55 -5.89 16.30
CA LEU A 144 -3.00 -5.70 16.15
C LEU A 144 -3.80 -6.33 17.29
N ALA A 145 -3.37 -7.49 17.77
CA ALA A 145 -3.94 -8.17 18.92
C ALA A 145 -2.79 -8.74 19.78
N LEU A 146 -2.88 -8.53 21.09
CA LEU A 146 -1.97 -9.06 22.12
C LEU A 146 -2.65 -10.22 22.83
#